data_AF-A0A7S2X9X8-F1
#
_entry.id   AF-A0A7S2X9X8-F1
#
_cell.length_a   1.000
_cell.length_b   1.000
_cell.length_c   1.000
_cell.angle_alpha   90.00
_cell.angle_beta   90.00
_cell.angle_gamma   90.00
#
_symmetry.space_group_name_H-M   'P 1'
#
loop_
_entity.id
_entity.type
_entity.pdbx_description
1 polymer ?
#
loop_
_entity_poly.entity_id
_entity_poly.type
_entity_poly.pdbx_seq_one_letter_code
_entity_poly.pdbx_strand_id
1 'polypeptide(L)'
;EKKERGECGGARGGGGGGSSRQPEGQQQRFFLVDGFPRSEENWRTWNKIVGEEAEIGLTLYYECPEKVLMDRLAKRAETSGRVDDHAESIKKRLAIFSQHTMPMVGKLKEAGVDVHVVDATWTVEDIARSSRIGVKKLLLKKKRQKTNNNKAERKRWN
;
A
#
# COMPACT_ATOMS: atom_id res chain seq x y z
N GLU A 1 13.07 70.61 16.87
CA GLU A 1 14.42 70.51 17.49
C GLU A 1 15.25 69.45 16.77
N LYS A 2 16.49 69.69 16.35
CA LYS A 2 17.78 69.65 17.10
C LYS A 2 18.15 68.28 17.71
N LYS A 3 19.22 67.69 17.13
CA LYS A 3 20.36 66.93 17.72
C LYS A 3 20.08 65.56 18.38
N GLU A 4 20.95 64.55 18.37
CA GLU A 4 22.25 64.25 17.74
C GLU A 4 22.60 62.77 18.09
N ARG A 5 23.35 62.13 17.18
CA ARG A 5 24.47 61.17 17.37
C ARG A 5 24.24 59.80 18.05
N GLY A 6 24.69 58.79 17.30
CA GLY A 6 25.26 57.55 17.80
C GLY A 6 25.87 56.75 16.66
N GLU A 7 26.99 57.22 16.08
CA GLU A 7 27.87 56.37 15.27
C GLU A 7 28.69 55.47 16.19
N CYS A 8 28.86 54.19 15.82
CA CYS A 8 30.10 53.45 16.03
C CYS A 8 30.14 52.17 15.19
N GLY A 9 31.14 52.09 14.29
CA GLY A 9 31.97 50.90 14.13
C GLY A 9 31.47 49.78 13.20
N GLY A 10 32.03 49.72 11.99
CA GLY A 10 31.90 48.58 11.10
C GLY A 10 32.66 47.33 11.57
N ALA A 11 32.21 46.17 11.10
CA ALA A 11 33.03 44.98 10.94
C ALA A 11 32.61 44.24 9.66
N ARG A 12 33.62 43.98 8.83
CA ARG A 12 33.55 43.20 7.59
C ARG A 12 33.30 41.72 7.89
N GLY A 13 32.68 41.05 6.93
CA GLY A 13 33.04 39.67 6.59
C GLY A 13 32.13 38.58 7.17
N GLY A 14 31.45 37.87 6.27
CA GLY A 14 30.73 36.65 6.60
C GLY A 14 29.76 36.27 5.50
N GLY A 15 30.28 35.76 4.39
CA GLY A 15 29.49 35.06 3.38
C GLY A 15 28.82 33.86 4.03
N GLY A 16 27.59 34.06 4.52
CA GLY A 16 26.70 32.98 4.93
C GLY A 16 26.21 32.31 3.67
N GLY A 17 26.98 31.35 3.17
CA GLY A 17 26.53 30.43 2.13
C GLY A 17 25.18 29.88 2.56
N GLY A 18 24.17 30.13 1.74
CA GLY A 18 22.88 29.48 1.87
C GLY A 18 23.15 27.98 1.84
N SER A 19 23.12 27.36 3.02
CA SER A 19 23.01 25.92 3.14
C SER A 19 21.63 25.58 2.62
N SER A 20 21.55 25.44 1.31
CA SER A 20 20.49 24.72 0.64
C SER A 20 20.50 23.34 1.28
N ARG A 21 19.61 23.14 2.25
CA ARG A 21 19.24 21.82 2.72
C ARG A 21 18.82 21.08 1.46
N GLN A 22 19.71 20.21 0.97
CA GLN A 22 19.34 19.24 -0.03
C GLN A 22 18.13 18.49 0.52
N PRO A 23 17.02 18.36 -0.23
CA PRO A 23 15.87 17.62 0.27
C PRO A 23 16.37 16.21 0.59
N GLU A 24 16.29 15.83 1.87
CA GLU A 24 16.59 14.48 2.32
C GLU A 24 15.83 13.52 1.40
N GLY A 25 16.59 12.63 0.74
CA GLY A 25 16.05 11.77 -0.29
C GLY A 25 14.81 11.05 0.23
N GLN A 26 13.63 11.36 -0.34
CA GLN A 26 12.36 10.86 0.15
C GLN A 26 12.40 9.33 0.21
N GLN A 27 12.34 8.80 1.42
CA GLN A 27 12.33 7.35 1.64
C GLN A 27 10.99 6.82 1.14
N GLN A 28 11.04 5.83 0.25
CA GLN A 28 9.83 5.20 -0.27
C GLN A 28 9.11 4.45 0.85
N ARG A 29 7.86 4.83 1.11
CA ARG A 29 7.00 4.20 2.12
C ARG A 29 6.12 3.13 1.46
N PHE A 30 5.86 2.06 2.21
CA PHE A 30 4.98 0.98 1.80
C PHE A 30 3.82 0.89 2.78
N PHE A 31 2.61 0.68 2.25
CA PHE A 31 1.39 0.53 3.03
C PHE A 31 0.75 -0.82 2.70
N LEU A 32 0.20 -1.48 3.71
CA LEU A 32 -0.67 -2.63 3.55
C LEU A 32 -2.09 -2.18 3.86
N VAL A 33 -2.96 -2.23 2.87
CA VAL A 33 -4.38 -1.92 3.04
C VAL A 33 -5.15 -3.23 3.08
N ASP A 34 -5.79 -3.51 4.21
CA ASP A 34 -6.56 -4.74 4.40
C ASP A 34 -8.02 -4.55 3.98
N GLY A 35 -8.51 -5.49 3.18
CA GLY A 35 -9.92 -5.56 2.80
C GLY A 35 -10.41 -4.41 1.93
N PHE A 36 -9.56 -3.77 1.13
CA PHE A 36 -9.94 -2.74 0.17
C PHE A 36 -9.18 -2.94 -1.15
N PRO A 37 -9.80 -2.67 -2.32
CA PRO A 37 -11.19 -2.31 -2.55
C PRO A 37 -12.15 -3.53 -2.43
N ARG A 38 -13.39 -3.32 -1.96
CA ARG A 38 -14.42 -4.38 -1.88
C ARG A 38 -15.44 -4.34 -3.03
N SER A 39 -15.47 -3.25 -3.78
CA SER A 39 -16.37 -3.04 -4.90
C SER A 39 -15.70 -2.17 -5.98
N GLU A 40 -16.32 -2.11 -7.14
CA GLU A 40 -15.84 -1.24 -8.22
C GLU A 40 -15.93 0.25 -7.86
N GLU A 41 -16.96 0.65 -7.11
CA GLU A 41 -17.09 2.03 -6.65
C GLU A 41 -15.94 2.42 -5.72
N ASN A 42 -15.53 1.51 -4.82
CA ASN A 42 -14.34 1.71 -4.00
C ASN A 42 -13.09 1.88 -4.87
N TRP A 43 -12.94 1.05 -5.90
CA TRP A 43 -11.82 1.13 -6.83
C TRP A 43 -11.78 2.47 -7.60
N ARG A 44 -12.92 2.92 -8.11
CA ARG A 44 -13.03 4.22 -8.80
C ARG A 44 -12.67 5.38 -7.85
N THR A 45 -13.18 5.33 -6.63
CA THR A 45 -12.93 6.35 -5.61
C THR A 45 -11.45 6.39 -5.22
N TRP A 46 -10.81 5.23 -5.07
CA TRP A 46 -9.37 5.13 -4.83
C TRP A 46 -8.56 5.80 -5.93
N ASN A 47 -8.83 5.46 -7.20
CA ASN A 47 -8.09 6.05 -8.31
C ASN A 47 -8.27 7.56 -8.40
N LYS A 48 -9.45 8.08 -8.05
CA LYS A 48 -9.72 9.52 -8.03
C LYS A 48 -8.97 10.26 -6.92
N ILE A 49 -8.87 9.67 -5.73
CA ILE A 49 -8.35 10.36 -4.53
C ILE A 49 -6.86 10.08 -4.32
N VAL A 50 -6.43 8.83 -4.52
CA VAL A 50 -5.12 8.31 -4.12
C VAL A 50 -4.30 7.86 -5.34
N GLY A 51 -4.92 7.64 -6.50
CA GLY A 51 -4.26 7.04 -7.67
C GLY A 51 -3.03 7.79 -8.18
N GLU A 52 -2.98 9.12 -7.99
CA GLU A 52 -1.82 9.94 -8.35
C GLU A 52 -0.73 9.96 -7.27
N GLU A 53 -1.10 9.69 -6.01
CA GLU A 53 -0.20 9.75 -4.86
C GLU A 53 0.43 8.40 -4.51
N ALA A 54 -0.25 7.30 -4.79
CA ALA A 54 0.22 5.96 -4.45
C ALA A 54 -0.08 4.92 -5.54
N GLU A 55 0.95 4.13 -5.84
CA GLU A 55 0.85 3.00 -6.74
C GLU A 55 0.50 1.72 -5.98
N ILE A 56 -0.45 0.94 -6.52
CA ILE A 56 -0.74 -0.40 -6.02
C ILE A 56 0.20 -1.40 -6.68
N GLY A 57 1.24 -1.79 -5.94
CA GLY A 57 2.24 -2.72 -6.44
C GLY A 57 1.85 -4.21 -6.38
N LEU A 58 1.00 -4.60 -5.44
CA LEU A 58 0.65 -6.01 -5.20
C LEU A 58 -0.69 -6.13 -4.49
N THR A 59 -1.50 -7.09 -4.93
CA THR A 59 -2.67 -7.60 -4.19
C THR A 59 -2.39 -9.02 -3.72
N LEU A 60 -2.52 -9.26 -2.41
CA LEU A 60 -2.53 -10.60 -1.84
C LEU A 60 -3.97 -11.10 -1.83
N TYR A 61 -4.27 -12.14 -2.61
CA TYR A 61 -5.60 -12.74 -2.67
C TYR A 61 -5.61 -14.07 -1.93
N TYR A 62 -6.27 -14.11 -0.78
CA TYR A 62 -6.42 -15.31 0.03
C TYR A 62 -7.65 -16.10 -0.45
N GLU A 63 -7.40 -17.13 -1.24
CA GLU A 63 -8.44 -18.00 -1.78
C GLU A 63 -8.80 -19.07 -0.77
N CYS A 64 -10.09 -19.18 -0.45
CA CYS A 64 -10.60 -20.14 0.51
C CYS A 64 -11.95 -20.66 0.03
N PRO A 65 -12.17 -21.98 0.01
CA PRO A 65 -13.49 -22.54 -0.26
C PRO A 65 -14.53 -22.03 0.76
N GLU A 66 -15.74 -21.75 0.29
CA GLU A 66 -16.83 -21.20 1.11
C GLU A 66 -17.12 -22.08 2.33
N LYS A 67 -17.13 -23.41 2.15
CA LYS A 67 -17.32 -24.36 3.25
C LYS A 67 -16.31 -24.15 4.39
N VAL A 68 -15.03 -23.97 4.06
CA VAL A 68 -13.96 -23.75 5.05
C VAL A 68 -14.13 -22.40 5.74
N LEU A 69 -14.56 -21.37 5.01
CA LEU A 69 -14.87 -20.06 5.59
C LEU A 69 -16.04 -20.13 6.56
N MET A 70 -17.13 -20.83 6.20
CA MET A 70 -18.28 -21.07 7.06
C MET A 70 -17.87 -21.78 8.34
N ASP A 71 -17.11 -22.88 8.23
CA ASP A 71 -16.66 -23.67 9.38
C ASP A 71 -15.78 -22.81 10.33
N ARG A 72 -14.93 -21.94 9.78
CA ARG A 72 -14.07 -21.02 10.57
C ARG A 72 -14.87 -19.90 11.23
N LEU A 73 -15.85 -19.33 10.54
CA LEU A 73 -16.70 -18.26 11.08
C LEU A 73 -17.64 -18.77 12.16
N ALA A 74 -18.17 -20.00 12.01
CA ALA A 74 -18.97 -20.65 13.06
C ALA A 74 -18.17 -20.84 14.36
N LYS A 75 -16.95 -21.40 14.26
CA LYS A 75 -16.04 -21.53 15.42
C LYS A 75 -15.69 -20.19 16.07
N ARG A 76 -15.61 -19.12 15.27
CA ARG A 76 -15.38 -17.76 15.76
C ARG A 76 -16.62 -17.20 16.48
N ALA A 77 -17.82 -17.50 15.99
CA ALA A 77 -19.07 -17.10 16.63
C ALA A 77 -19.16 -17.64 18.06
N GLU A 78 -18.74 -18.89 18.26
CA GLU A 78 -18.74 -19.58 19.56
C GLU A 78 -17.83 -18.92 20.60
N THR A 79 -16.75 -18.26 20.15
CA THR A 79 -15.65 -17.80 21.02
C THR A 79 -15.52 -16.29 21.14
N SER A 80 -16.07 -15.50 20.20
CA SER A 80 -15.72 -14.08 20.06
C SER A 80 -16.74 -13.08 20.59
N GLY A 81 -17.96 -13.52 20.94
CA GLY A 81 -19.03 -12.62 21.41
C GLY A 81 -19.47 -11.57 20.37
N ARG A 82 -19.12 -11.75 19.09
CA ARG A 82 -19.47 -10.83 18.01
C ARG A 82 -20.89 -11.09 17.53
N VAL A 83 -21.71 -10.03 17.57
CA VAL A 83 -23.11 -10.04 17.10
C VAL A 83 -23.21 -10.31 15.59
N ASP A 84 -22.15 -10.03 14.84
CA ASP A 84 -22.12 -10.19 13.37
C ASP A 84 -21.82 -11.63 12.89
N ASP A 85 -21.51 -12.55 13.81
CA ASP A 85 -21.19 -13.95 13.50
C ASP A 85 -22.43 -14.88 13.60
N HIS A 86 -23.65 -14.32 13.54
CA HIS A 86 -24.86 -15.12 13.33
C HIS A 86 -24.91 -15.72 11.93
N ALA A 87 -25.43 -16.95 11.80
CA ALA A 87 -25.41 -17.71 10.54
C ALA A 87 -25.96 -16.94 9.33
N GLU A 88 -27.00 -16.13 9.53
CA GLU A 88 -27.60 -15.31 8.48
C GLU A 88 -26.69 -14.15 8.03
N SER A 89 -26.02 -13.49 8.98
CA SER A 89 -25.05 -12.43 8.72
C SER A 89 -23.83 -12.95 7.97
N ILE A 90 -23.36 -14.16 8.32
CA ILE A 90 -22.24 -14.82 7.63
C ILE A 90 -22.60 -15.11 6.17
N LYS A 91 -23.78 -15.70 5.91
CA LYS A 91 -24.26 -15.97 4.55
C LYS A 91 -24.36 -14.69 3.72
N LYS A 92 -24.95 -13.62 4.29
CA LYS A 92 -25.06 -12.33 3.61
C LYS A 92 -23.69 -11.74 3.26
N ARG A 93 -22.71 -11.83 4.16
CA ARG A 93 -21.35 -11.35 3.92
C ARG A 93 -20.64 -12.14 2.82
N LEU A 94 -20.80 -13.46 2.79
CA LEU A 94 -20.23 -14.29 1.74
C LEU A 94 -20.89 -14.02 0.38
N ALA A 95 -22.21 -13.84 0.35
CA ALA A 95 -22.92 -13.45 -0.87
C ALA A 95 -22.41 -12.11 -1.42
N ILE A 96 -22.28 -11.08 -0.57
CA ILE A 96 -21.73 -9.77 -0.96
C ILE A 96 -20.30 -9.90 -1.46
N PHE A 97 -19.46 -10.68 -0.78
CA PHE A 97 -18.08 -10.93 -1.20
C PHE A 97 -18.01 -11.56 -2.58
N SER A 98 -18.79 -12.62 -2.83
CA SER A 98 -18.83 -13.31 -4.12
C SER A 98 -19.35 -12.41 -5.25
N GLN A 99 -20.37 -11.58 -4.97
CA GLN A 99 -20.98 -10.71 -5.99
C GLN A 99 -20.14 -9.47 -6.30
N HIS A 100 -19.52 -8.84 -5.31
CA HIS A 100 -18.88 -7.54 -5.47
C HIS A 100 -17.36 -7.59 -5.35
N THR A 101 -16.82 -8.37 -4.43
CA THR A 101 -15.38 -8.36 -4.11
C THR A 101 -14.59 -9.35 -4.96
N MET A 102 -15.12 -10.56 -5.21
CA MET A 102 -14.44 -11.55 -6.03
C MET A 102 -14.14 -11.06 -7.47
N PRO A 103 -15.05 -10.34 -8.16
CA PRO A 103 -14.75 -9.77 -9.49
C PRO A 103 -13.64 -8.72 -9.46
N MET A 104 -13.38 -8.08 -8.32
CA MET A 104 -12.31 -7.07 -8.21
C MET A 104 -10.93 -7.67 -8.47
N VAL A 105 -10.72 -8.95 -8.17
CA VAL A 105 -9.45 -9.62 -8.47
C VAL A 105 -9.16 -9.61 -9.97
N GLY A 106 -10.18 -9.83 -10.81
CA GLY A 106 -10.08 -9.72 -12.26
C GLY A 106 -9.75 -8.30 -12.70
N LYS A 107 -10.50 -7.31 -12.18
CA LYS A 107 -10.30 -5.89 -12.50
C LYS A 107 -8.91 -5.38 -12.13
N LEU A 108 -8.37 -5.83 -10.99
CA LEU A 108 -7.02 -5.48 -10.57
C LEU A 108 -5.97 -6.03 -11.54
N LYS A 109 -6.13 -7.28 -11.99
CA LYS A 109 -5.25 -7.87 -13.02
C LYS A 109 -5.33 -7.11 -14.35
N GLU A 110 -6.54 -6.77 -14.80
CA GLU A 110 -6.78 -5.97 -16.02
C GLU A 110 -6.14 -4.58 -15.93
N ALA A 111 -6.16 -3.98 -14.73
CA ALA A 111 -5.48 -2.71 -14.44
C ALA A 111 -3.95 -2.84 -14.30
N GLY A 112 -3.38 -4.04 -14.52
CA GLY A 112 -1.94 -4.28 -14.47
C GLY A 112 -1.38 -4.45 -13.05
N VAL A 113 -2.23 -4.61 -12.03
CA VAL A 113 -1.80 -4.89 -10.66
C VAL A 113 -1.40 -6.36 -10.55
N ASP A 114 -0.21 -6.62 -10.00
CA ASP A 114 0.24 -7.98 -9.71
C ASP A 114 -0.66 -8.59 -8.61
N VAL A 115 -1.26 -9.75 -8.88
CA VAL A 115 -2.06 -10.50 -7.90
C VAL A 115 -1.33 -11.78 -7.51
N HIS A 116 -1.00 -11.92 -6.23
CA HIS A 116 -0.43 -13.15 -5.66
C HIS A 116 -1.51 -13.90 -4.89
N VAL A 117 -1.93 -15.04 -5.45
CA VAL A 117 -2.94 -15.91 -4.85
C VAL A 117 -2.29 -16.79 -3.78
N VAL A 118 -2.93 -16.89 -2.62
CA VAL A 118 -2.52 -17.71 -1.49
C VAL A 118 -3.68 -18.61 -1.12
N ASP A 119 -3.45 -19.93 -1.13
CA ASP A 119 -4.41 -20.89 -0.60
C ASP A 119 -4.51 -20.70 0.92
N ALA A 120 -5.67 -20.23 1.36
CA ALA A 120 -5.95 -19.93 2.75
C ALA A 120 -6.41 -21.17 3.55
N THR A 121 -6.45 -22.36 2.94
CA THR A 121 -6.72 -23.62 3.64
C THR A 121 -5.48 -24.18 4.36
N TRP A 122 -4.29 -23.75 3.98
CA TRP A 122 -3.02 -24.18 4.59
C TRP A 122 -2.85 -23.69 6.04
N THR A 123 -1.76 -24.14 6.66
CA THR A 123 -1.33 -23.66 7.97
C THR A 123 -1.01 -22.16 7.95
N VAL A 124 -1.07 -21.52 9.11
CA VAL A 124 -0.74 -20.09 9.24
C VAL A 124 0.70 -19.82 8.79
N GLU A 125 1.62 -20.75 9.10
CA GLU A 125 3.02 -20.70 8.74
C GLU A 125 3.22 -20.72 7.21
N ASP A 126 2.49 -21.60 6.51
CA ASP A 126 2.57 -21.75 5.07
C ASP A 126 1.94 -20.55 4.34
N ILE A 127 0.80 -20.06 4.83
CA ILE A 127 0.16 -18.83 4.37
C ILE A 127 1.14 -17.66 4.51
N ALA A 128 1.72 -17.47 5.69
CA ALA A 128 2.68 -16.41 5.94
C ALA A 128 3.94 -16.54 5.07
N ARG A 129 4.41 -17.77 4.80
CA ARG A 129 5.52 -18.01 3.87
C ARG A 129 5.15 -17.58 2.45
N SER A 130 3.98 -17.99 1.95
CA SER A 130 3.49 -17.63 0.62
C SER A 130 3.34 -16.11 0.47
N SER A 131 2.71 -15.42 1.43
CA SER A 131 2.55 -13.97 1.40
C SER A 131 3.89 -13.24 1.36
N ARG A 132 4.89 -13.70 2.14
CA ARG A 132 6.26 -13.15 2.10
C ARG A 132 6.92 -13.34 0.74
N ILE A 133 6.66 -14.44 0.04
CA ILE A 133 7.17 -14.67 -1.32
C ILE A 133 6.59 -13.62 -2.28
N GLY A 134 5.27 -13.38 -2.24
CA GLY A 134 4.63 -12.34 -3.04
C GLY A 134 5.23 -10.95 -2.81
N VAL A 135 5.38 -10.57 -1.53
CA VAL A 135 5.98 -9.28 -1.15
C VAL A 135 7.44 -9.19 -1.59
N LYS A 136 8.25 -10.25 -1.39
CA LYS A 136 9.65 -10.27 -1.84
C LYS A 136 9.78 -10.08 -3.36
N LYS A 137 8.91 -10.72 -4.15
CA LYS A 137 8.88 -10.55 -5.61
C LYS A 137 8.61 -9.10 -6.00
N LEU A 138 7.62 -8.45 -5.37
CA LEU A 138 7.34 -7.03 -5.58
C LEU A 138 8.58 -6.16 -5.29
N LEU A 139 9.19 -6.35 -4.10
CA LEU A 139 10.35 -5.55 -3.69
C LEU A 139 11.55 -5.74 -4.62
N LEU A 140 11.78 -6.95 -5.13
CA LEU A 140 12.83 -7.23 -6.11
C LEU A 140 12.55 -6.56 -7.46
N LYS A 141 11.29 -6.59 -7.93
CA LYS A 141 10.86 -5.90 -9.17
C LYS A 141 11.10 -4.40 -9.06
N LYS A 142 10.72 -3.77 -7.94
CA LYS A 142 10.94 -2.35 -7.66
C LYS A 142 12.43 -1.97 -7.61
N LYS A 143 13.27 -2.78 -6.95
CA LYS A 143 14.73 -2.59 -6.95
C LYS A 143 15.30 -2.61 -8.37
N ARG A 144 14.88 -3.58 -9.19
CA ARG A 144 15.36 -3.71 -10.57
C ARG A 144 14.95 -2.52 -11.46
N GLN A 145 13.72 -2.03 -11.31
CA GLN A 145 13.25 -0.83 -12.01
C GLN A 145 14.10 0.40 -11.65
N LYS A 146 14.41 0.61 -10.36
CA LYS A 146 15.26 1.72 -9.92
C LYS A 146 16.67 1.64 -10.51
N THR A 147 17.29 0.45 -10.52
CA THR A 147 18.62 0.26 -11.11
C THR A 147 18.62 0.54 -12.61
N ASN A 148 17.59 0.10 -13.33
CA ASN A 148 17.47 0.33 -14.78
C ASN A 148 17.30 1.82 -15.10
N ASN A 149 16.44 2.53 -14.36
CA ASN A 149 16.23 3.96 -14.54
C ASN A 149 17.53 4.75 -14.31
N ASN A 150 18.25 4.47 -13.21
CA ASN A 150 19.54 5.11 -12.92
C ASN A 150 20.58 4.84 -14.03
N LYS A 151 20.57 3.65 -14.64
CA LYS A 151 21.48 3.32 -15.75
C LYS A 151 21.10 4.05 -17.03
N ALA A 152 19.80 4.20 -17.31
CA ALA A 152 19.31 4.94 -18.48
C ALA A 152 19.64 6.43 -18.39
N GLU A 153 19.46 7.03 -17.20
CA GLU A 153 19.85 8.42 -16.96
C GLU A 153 21.36 8.62 -17.18
N ARG A 154 22.21 7.77 -16.60
CA ARG A 154 23.67 7.87 -16.78
C ARG A 154 24.10 7.76 -18.24
N LYS A 155 23.41 6.97 -19.06
CA LYS A 155 23.68 6.86 -20.51
C LYS A 155 23.20 8.08 -21.31
N ARG A 156 22.20 8.81 -20.83
CA ARG A 156 21.66 10.00 -21.50
C ARG A 156 22.58 11.22 -21.37
N TRP A 157 23.39 11.27 -20.30
CA TRP A 157 24.31 12.37 -20.00
C TRP A 157 25.76 12.13 -20.45
N ASN A 158 26.06 10.93 -20.96
CA ASN A 158 27.35 10.58 -21.55
C ASN A 158 27.24 10.60 -23.08
#